data_AF-A0A482UI37-F1
#
_entry.id   AF-A0A482UI37-F1
#
_cell.length_a   1.000
_cell.length_b   1.000
_cell.length_c   1.000
_cell.angle_alpha   90.00
_cell.angle_beta   90.00
_cell.angle_gamma   90.00
#
_symmetry.space_group_name_H-M   'P 1'
#
loop_
_entity.id
_entity.type
_entity.pdbx_description
1 polymer ?
#
loop_
_entity_poly.entity_id
_entity_poly.type
_entity_poly.pdbx_seq_one_letter_code
_entity_poly.pdbx_strand_id
1 'polypeptide(L)'
;MYNIPKFPKGDALAFLALVSRVRGQLKKGGVPNVEAAGRSVLHDWNGGKIKYYTKPPKAMGGSGLDGKETVLMPAYTQELDLAALQESDVKVLTVLYDNKGTKGGRDGG
;
A
#
# COMPACT_ATOMS: atom_id res chain seq x y z
N MET A 1 25.64 -4.37 -4.33
CA MET A 1 24.55 -5.13 -3.67
C MET A 1 25.09 -6.52 -3.35
N TYR A 2 25.27 -6.84 -2.07
CA TYR A 2 26.01 -7.96 -1.42
C TYR A 2 27.39 -8.44 -1.95
N ASN A 3 27.79 -8.19 -3.20
CA ASN A 3 29.07 -8.58 -3.79
C ASN A 3 29.41 -10.07 -3.58
N ILE A 4 28.41 -10.93 -3.72
CA ILE A 4 28.55 -12.37 -3.55
C ILE A 4 28.71 -13.07 -4.91
N PRO A 5 29.41 -14.22 -4.95
CA PRO A 5 29.45 -15.08 -6.13
C PRO A 5 28.07 -15.56 -6.56
N LYS A 6 27.97 -16.04 -7.81
CA LYS A 6 26.75 -16.67 -8.32
C LYS A 6 26.44 -17.94 -7.51
N PHE A 7 25.17 -18.13 -7.20
CA PHE A 7 24.64 -19.29 -6.48
C PHE A 7 23.51 -19.93 -7.29
N PRO A 8 23.13 -21.19 -7.00
CA PRO A 8 22.06 -21.88 -7.72
C PRO A 8 20.73 -21.15 -7.60
N LYS A 9 19.98 -21.06 -8.71
CA LYS A 9 18.66 -20.43 -8.72
C LYS A 9 17.70 -21.23 -7.83
N GLY A 10 17.00 -20.55 -6.93
CA GLY A 10 16.07 -21.19 -5.99
C GLY A 10 16.72 -21.71 -4.71
N ASP A 11 18.05 -21.69 -4.61
CA ASP A 11 18.76 -22.09 -3.39
C ASP A 11 19.04 -20.87 -2.50
N ALA A 12 18.08 -20.56 -1.63
CA ALA A 12 18.20 -19.47 -0.68
C ALA A 12 19.27 -19.74 0.40
N LEU A 13 19.55 -21.00 0.75
CA LEU A 13 20.55 -21.32 1.77
C LEU A 13 21.97 -21.06 1.26
N ALA A 14 22.25 -21.40 0.00
CA ALA A 14 23.51 -21.04 -0.64
C ALA A 14 23.73 -19.53 -0.70
N PHE A 15 22.68 -18.76 -1.04
CA PHE A 15 22.73 -17.29 -0.99
C PHE A 15 23.07 -16.78 0.41
N LEU A 16 22.34 -17.22 1.43
CA LEU A 16 22.54 -16.77 2.81
C LEU A 16 23.93 -17.15 3.32
N ALA A 17 24.44 -18.34 2.99
CA ALA A 17 25.79 -18.75 3.38
C ALA A 17 26.87 -17.85 2.77
N LEU A 18 26.71 -17.41 1.51
CA LEU A 18 27.62 -16.46 0.87
C LEU A 18 27.52 -15.07 1.51
N VAL A 19 26.31 -14.59 1.81
CA VAL A 19 26.10 -13.32 2.53
C VAL A 19 26.75 -13.36 3.91
N SER A 20 26.59 -14.46 4.66
CA SER A 20 27.23 -14.66 5.95
C SER A 20 28.75 -14.55 5.86
N ARG A 21 29.37 -15.10 4.81
CA ARG A 21 30.83 -15.03 4.60
C ARG A 21 31.29 -13.59 4.33
N VAL A 22 30.60 -12.86 3.44
CA VAL A 22 30.95 -11.47 3.12
C VAL A 22 30.76 -10.55 4.33
N ARG A 23 29.76 -10.81 5.17
CA ARG A 23 29.45 -10.01 6.35
C ARG A 23 30.17 -10.45 7.63
N GLY A 24 30.98 -11.51 7.58
CA GLY A 24 31.63 -12.07 8.77
C GLY A 24 30.67 -12.69 9.80
N GLN A 25 29.44 -13.01 9.40
CA GLN A 25 28.43 -13.64 10.26
C GLN A 25 28.68 -15.15 10.31
N LEU A 26 29.71 -15.57 11.05
CA LEU A 26 30.11 -16.97 11.19
C LEU A 26 29.82 -17.45 12.63
N LYS A 27 29.47 -18.73 12.75
CA LYS A 27 29.41 -19.46 14.03
C LYS A 27 30.83 -19.92 14.43
N LYS A 28 30.95 -20.54 15.61
CA LYS A 28 32.19 -21.19 16.05
C LYS A 28 32.66 -22.19 14.97
N GLY A 29 33.97 -22.21 14.73
CA GLY A 29 34.57 -23.06 13.69
C GLY A 29 34.45 -22.51 12.26
N GLY A 30 34.07 -21.24 12.08
CA GLY A 30 34.02 -20.62 10.75
C GLY A 30 32.82 -21.04 9.89
N VAL A 31 31.84 -21.73 10.49
CA VAL A 31 30.63 -22.18 9.80
C VAL A 31 29.71 -20.98 9.54
N PRO A 32 29.18 -20.78 8.31
CA PRO A 32 28.27 -19.68 8.01
C PRO A 32 27.03 -19.64 8.93
N ASN A 33 26.75 -18.47 9.52
CA ASN A 33 25.54 -18.26 10.31
C ASN A 33 24.40 -17.75 9.43
N VAL A 34 23.67 -18.70 8.81
CA VAL A 34 22.58 -18.40 7.87
C VAL A 34 21.40 -17.66 8.52
N GLU A 35 21.11 -17.89 9.80
CA GLU A 35 20.04 -17.19 10.51
C GLU A 35 20.36 -15.71 10.71
N ALA A 36 21.60 -15.40 11.11
CA ALA A 36 22.05 -14.02 11.27
C ALA A 36 22.03 -13.28 9.93
N ALA A 37 22.48 -13.92 8.85
CA ALA A 37 22.38 -13.36 7.50
C ALA A 37 20.92 -13.16 7.07
N GLY A 38 20.04 -14.13 7.33
CA GLY A 38 18.62 -14.03 7.02
C GLY A 38 17.96 -12.83 7.67
N ARG A 39 18.19 -12.62 8.98
CA ARG A 39 17.71 -11.44 9.71
C ARG A 39 18.22 -10.14 9.10
N SER A 40 19.49 -10.08 8.73
CA SER A 40 20.07 -8.87 8.13
C SER A 40 19.54 -8.60 6.71
N VAL A 41 19.32 -9.64 5.91
CA VAL A 41 18.72 -9.53 4.57
C VAL A 41 17.28 -9.02 4.68
N LEU A 42 16.50 -9.52 5.65
CA LEU A 42 15.15 -9.04 5.90
C LEU A 42 15.15 -7.57 6.34
N HIS A 43 16.10 -7.16 7.18
CA HIS A 43 16.28 -5.75 7.55
C HIS A 43 16.62 -4.87 6.34
N ASP A 44 17.53 -5.33 5.47
CA ASP A 44 17.87 -4.61 4.25
C ASP A 44 16.67 -4.50 3.30
N TRP A 45 15.78 -5.50 3.28
CA TRP A 45 14.53 -5.46 2.52
C TRP A 45 13.54 -4.46 3.10
N ASN A 46 13.27 -4.55 4.41
CA ASN A 46 12.39 -3.62 5.12
C ASN A 46 12.89 -2.16 5.05
N GLY A 47 14.21 -1.96 5.05
CA GLY A 47 14.84 -0.64 4.93
C GLY A 47 14.95 -0.13 3.48
N GLY A 48 14.41 -0.85 2.49
CA GLY A 48 14.38 -0.41 1.08
C GLY A 48 15.74 -0.51 0.35
N LYS A 49 16.76 -1.10 0.97
CA LYS A 49 18.06 -1.34 0.33
C LYS A 49 17.96 -2.41 -0.75
N ILE A 50 17.08 -3.39 -0.55
CA ILE A 50 16.69 -4.37 -1.57
C ILE A 50 15.47 -3.82 -2.31
N LYS A 51 15.68 -3.28 -3.52
CA LYS A 51 14.60 -2.76 -4.35
C LYS A 51 13.81 -3.91 -4.95
N TYR A 52 12.53 -4.00 -4.61
CA TYR A 52 11.57 -4.91 -5.23
C TYR A 52 10.24 -4.19 -5.40
N TYR A 53 9.59 -4.42 -6.53
CA TYR A 53 8.23 -3.97 -6.78
C TYR A 53 7.50 -5.07 -7.54
N THR A 54 6.23 -5.27 -7.20
CA THR A 54 5.33 -6.08 -8.02
C THR A 54 4.84 -5.22 -9.16
N LYS A 55 4.83 -5.76 -10.38
CA LYS A 55 4.11 -5.11 -11.47
C LYS A 55 2.63 -5.20 -11.14
N PRO A 56 1.85 -4.12 -11.32
CA PRO A 56 0.41 -4.23 -11.23
C PRO A 56 -0.05 -5.34 -12.20
N PRO A 57 -1.08 -6.12 -11.84
CA PRO A 57 -1.62 -7.11 -12.75
C PRO A 57 -1.94 -6.42 -14.08
N LYS A 58 -1.53 -7.03 -15.20
CA LYS A 58 -1.95 -6.53 -16.51
C LYS A 58 -3.47 -6.55 -16.51
N ALA A 59 -4.10 -5.38 -16.62
CA ALA A 59 -5.53 -5.27 -16.80
C ALA A 59 -5.93 -6.28 -17.89
N MET A 60 -6.79 -7.22 -17.52
CA MET A 60 -7.26 -8.24 -18.44
C MET A 60 -8.21 -7.53 -19.41
N GLY A 61 -7.66 -7.03 -20.51
CA GLY A 61 -8.40 -6.47 -21.65
C GLY A 61 -9.24 -5.24 -21.34
N GLY A 62 -8.67 -4.05 -21.53
CA GLY A 62 -9.43 -2.81 -21.57
C GLY A 62 -8.51 -1.61 -21.65
N SER A 63 -8.34 -1.07 -22.85
CA SER A 63 -7.83 0.28 -23.07
C SER A 63 -8.51 1.26 -22.14
N GLY A 64 -7.74 2.16 -21.52
CA GLY A 64 -8.30 3.40 -20.98
C GLY A 64 -7.84 3.73 -19.57
N LEU A 65 -7.05 4.80 -19.46
CA LEU A 65 -6.93 5.59 -18.25
C LEU A 65 -8.22 6.41 -18.09
N ASP A 66 -9.34 5.77 -17.75
CA ASP A 66 -10.62 6.47 -17.62
C ASP A 66 -11.49 5.80 -16.55
N GLY A 67 -11.31 6.26 -15.31
CA GLY A 67 -12.38 6.27 -14.30
C GLY A 67 -12.98 4.94 -13.85
N LYS A 68 -12.20 3.84 -13.81
CA LYS A 68 -12.66 2.57 -13.21
C LYS A 68 -11.98 2.32 -11.86
N GLU A 69 -12.62 2.93 -10.86
CA GLU A 69 -12.77 2.53 -9.47
C GLU A 69 -11.85 1.37 -9.00
N THR A 70 -10.96 1.71 -8.06
CA THR A 70 -10.33 0.74 -7.16
C THR A 70 -11.40 -0.22 -6.65
N VAL A 71 -11.28 -1.51 -6.96
CA VAL A 71 -12.15 -2.54 -6.40
C VAL A 71 -11.91 -2.56 -4.89
N LEU A 72 -12.68 -1.77 -4.16
CA LEU A 72 -12.75 -1.85 -2.71
C LEU A 72 -13.32 -3.24 -2.41
N MET A 73 -12.56 -4.02 -1.65
CA MET A 73 -12.98 -5.36 -1.26
C MET A 73 -14.37 -5.27 -0.59
N PRO A 74 -15.32 -6.18 -0.89
CA PRO A 74 -16.67 -6.12 -0.31
C PRO A 74 -16.70 -6.04 1.22
N ALA A 75 -15.70 -6.61 1.90
CA ALA A 75 -15.54 -6.53 3.34
C ALA A 75 -15.24 -5.11 3.88
N TYR A 76 -14.64 -4.23 3.06
CA TYR A 76 -14.31 -2.85 3.43
C TYR A 76 -15.38 -1.85 2.97
N THR A 77 -16.29 -2.24 2.07
CA THR A 77 -17.35 -1.35 1.57
C THR A 77 -18.65 -1.43 2.37
N GLN A 78 -18.83 -2.45 3.22
CA GLN A 78 -20.03 -2.55 4.06
C GLN A 78 -20.18 -1.39 5.06
N GLU A 79 -19.09 -0.70 5.41
CA GLU A 79 -19.12 0.45 6.34
C GLU A 79 -19.04 1.82 5.64
N LEU A 80 -18.88 1.86 4.31
CA LEU A 80 -18.77 3.09 3.53
C LEU A 80 -20.03 3.28 2.70
N ASP A 81 -21.17 3.52 3.36
CA ASP A 81 -22.40 3.94 2.68
C ASP A 81 -22.32 5.43 2.31
N LEU A 82 -21.62 5.72 1.20
CA LEU A 82 -21.54 7.07 0.64
C LEU A 82 -22.90 7.63 0.22
N ALA A 83 -23.87 6.76 -0.11
CA ALA A 83 -25.20 7.19 -0.53
C ALA A 83 -25.97 7.81 0.64
N ALA A 84 -25.86 7.23 1.84
CA ALA A 84 -26.46 7.79 3.05
C ALA A 84 -25.90 9.18 3.39
N LEU A 85 -24.61 9.43 3.16
CA LEU A 85 -23.97 10.73 3.42
C LEU A 85 -24.46 11.82 2.44
N GLN A 86 -24.62 11.46 1.17
CA GLN A 86 -25.03 12.40 0.14
C GLN A 86 -26.46 12.89 0.35
N GLU A 87 -27.32 12.04 0.93
CA GLU A 87 -28.71 12.38 1.20
C GLU A 87 -28.86 13.37 2.37
N SER A 88 -28.01 13.29 3.40
CA SER A 88 -28.01 14.29 4.49
C SER A 88 -27.52 15.66 4.03
N ASP A 89 -26.51 15.70 3.15
CA ASP A 89 -25.94 16.96 2.65
C ASP A 89 -26.95 17.72 1.77
N VAL A 90 -27.70 17.00 0.94
CA VAL A 90 -28.77 17.59 0.13
C VAL A 90 -29.88 18.17 1.01
N LYS A 91 -30.30 17.44 2.06
CA LYS A 91 -31.35 17.92 2.99
C LYS A 91 -30.94 19.20 3.73
N VAL A 92 -29.67 19.31 4.14
CA VAL A 92 -29.16 20.53 4.77
C VAL A 92 -29.15 21.70 3.79
N LEU A 93 -28.68 21.46 2.55
CA LEU A 93 -28.66 22.51 1.52
C LEU A 93 -30.06 23.00 1.18
N THR A 94 -31.04 22.11 1.02
CA THR A 94 -32.43 22.51 0.72
C THR A 94 -33.00 23.41 1.82
N VAL A 95 -32.80 23.06 3.08
CA VAL A 95 -33.26 23.89 4.22
C VAL A 95 -32.63 25.28 4.20
N LEU A 96 -31.33 25.38 3.86
CA LEU A 96 -30.64 26.67 3.80
C LEU A 96 -31.10 27.55 2.63
N TYR A 97 -31.52 26.96 1.51
CA TYR A 97 -32.08 27.69 0.38
C TYR A 97 -33.54 28.12 0.64
N ASP A 98 -34.34 27.27 1.28
CA ASP A 98 -35.73 27.58 1.61
C ASP A 98 -35.83 28.73 2.65
N ASN A 99 -34.91 28.78 3.61
CA ASN A 99 -34.91 29.82 4.65
C ASN A 99 -34.40 31.20 4.16
N LYS A 100 -33.96 31.33 2.91
CA LYS A 100 -33.62 32.63 2.28
C LYS A 100 -34.80 33.25 1.50
N GLY A 101 -35.95 32.58 1.45
CA GLY A 101 -37.15 33.01 0.71
C GLY A 101 -38.12 33.93 1.46
N THR A 102 -38.06 34.01 2.80
CA THR A 102 -38.94 34.91 3.57
C THR A 102 -38.27 36.27 3.78
N LYS A 103 -38.43 37.11 2.75
CA LYS A 103 -37.93 38.50 2.64
C LYS A 103 -38.14 39.36 3.88
N GLY A 104 -37.15 40.21 4.18
CA GLY A 104 -37.42 41.52 4.74
C GLY A 104 -38.16 42.43 3.73
N GLY A 105 -39.15 43.20 4.20
CA GLY A 105 -39.87 44.17 3.38
C GLY A 105 -41.01 44.93 4.08
N ARG A 106 -40.65 45.85 5.00
CA ARG A 106 -41.11 47.26 5.15
C ARG A 106 -42.60 47.64 4.96
N ASP A 107 -43.28 47.96 6.07
CA ASP A 107 -44.35 48.97 6.20
C ASP A 107 -44.02 49.80 7.48
N GLY A 108 -44.00 51.13 7.56
CA GLY A 108 -44.77 52.15 6.86
C GLY A 108 -45.85 52.72 7.80
N GLY A 109 -45.46 53.47 8.84
CA GLY A 109 -46.37 54.18 9.76
C GLY A 109 -45.63 55.22 10.59
#